data_AF-A0A1S2LJE5-F1
#
_entry.id   AF-A0A1S2LJE5-F1
#
_cell.length_a   1.000
_cell.length_b   1.000
_cell.length_c   1.000
_cell.angle_alpha   90.00
_cell.angle_beta   90.00
_cell.angle_gamma   90.00
#
_symmetry.space_group_name_H-M   'P 1'
#
loop_
_entity.id
_entity.type
_entity.pdbx_description
1 polymer ?
#
loop_
_entity_poly.entity_id
_entity_poly.type
_entity_poly.pdbx_seq_one_letter_code
_entity_poly.pdbx_strand_id
1 'polypeptide(L)'
;MNIAIYMTLLFSLILSTITSIWIYKKKTNKWLGVLIGLCINTLLLLGATISFHKIFNVNEVDGLFASLGILIFAFFVPIFTCINFYILELLRYKIYGIND
;
A
#
# COMPACT_ATOMS: atom_id res chain seq x y z
N MET A 1 -20.87 1.27 -0.43
CA MET A 1 -19.76 0.38 -0.01
C MET A 1 -18.45 0.68 -0.75
N ASN A 2 -18.50 0.86 -2.07
CA ASN A 2 -17.31 1.13 -2.90
C ASN A 2 -16.46 2.32 -2.41
N ILE A 3 -17.09 3.42 -1.99
CA ILE A 3 -16.35 4.58 -1.49
C ILE A 3 -15.53 4.24 -0.24
N ALA A 4 -16.04 3.37 0.65
CA ALA A 4 -15.30 2.94 1.83
C ALA A 4 -14.08 2.10 1.43
N ILE A 5 -14.20 1.22 0.44
CA ILE A 5 -13.09 0.43 -0.10
C ILE A 5 -12.01 1.36 -0.67
N TYR A 6 -12.39 2.34 -1.50
CA TYR A 6 -11.43 3.31 -2.06
C TYR A 6 -10.76 4.16 -0.98
N MET A 7 -11.51 4.58 0.04
CA MET A 7 -10.96 5.33 1.18
C MET A 7 -9.99 4.48 1.99
N THR A 8 -10.28 3.20 2.22
CA THR A 8 -9.37 2.27 2.90
C THR A 8 -8.09 2.04 2.09
N LEU A 9 -8.21 1.86 0.78
CA LEU A 9 -7.07 1.72 -0.13
C LEU A 9 -6.17 2.97 -0.08
N LEU A 10 -6.75 4.17 -0.20
CA LEU A 10 -6.02 5.44 -0.11
C LEU A 10 -5.33 5.61 1.25
N PHE A 11 -6.05 5.33 2.34
CA PHE A 11 -5.50 5.42 3.69
C PHE A 11 -4.31 4.47 3.88
N SER A 12 -4.42 3.22 3.42
CA SER A 12 -3.34 2.24 3.48
C SER A 12 -2.10 2.71 2.71
N LEU A 13 -2.30 3.27 1.51
CA LEU A 13 -1.21 3.79 0.70
C LEU A 13 -0.49 4.95 1.39
N ILE A 14 -1.24 5.91 1.94
CA ILE A 14 -0.66 7.06 2.64
C ILE A 14 0.16 6.59 3.86
N LEU A 15 -0.41 5.71 4.68
CA LEU A 15 0.24 5.24 5.90
C LEU A 15 1.51 4.42 5.60
N SER A 16 1.46 3.55 4.59
CA SER A 16 2.65 2.79 4.16
C SER A 16 3.72 3.68 3.53
N THR A 17 3.34 4.73 2.80
CA THR A 17 4.27 5.69 2.21
C THR A 17 5.00 6.48 3.30
N ILE A 18 4.26 7.03 4.27
CA ILE A 18 4.84 7.82 5.38
C ILE A 18 5.84 6.97 6.17
N THR A 19 5.46 5.74 6.51
CA THR A 19 6.32 4.82 7.26
C THR A 19 7.55 4.41 6.46
N SER A 20 7.41 4.10 5.16
CA SER A 20 8.54 3.81 4.26
C SER A 20 9.54 4.97 4.20
N ILE A 21 9.05 6.20 4.03
CA ILE A 21 9.88 7.42 4.00
C ILE A 21 10.58 7.63 5.34
N TRP A 22 9.87 7.46 6.47
CA TRP A 22 10.44 7.64 7.79
C TRP A 22 11.59 6.66 8.06
N ILE A 23 11.40 5.39 7.70
CA ILE A 23 12.43 4.35 7.82
C ILE A 23 13.60 4.63 6.91
N TYR A 24 13.34 5.01 5.67
CA TYR A 24 14.38 5.37 4.71
C TYR A 24 15.26 6.51 5.25
N LYS A 25 14.65 7.57 5.80
CA LYS A 25 15.40 8.66 6.45
C LYS A 25 16.24 8.19 7.65
N LYS A 26 15.77 7.19 8.39
CA LYS A 26 16.45 6.70 9.60
C LYS A 26 17.59 5.71 9.31
N LYS A 27 17.44 4.87 8.28
CA LYS A 27 18.36 3.75 7.99
C LYS A 27 19.13 3.91 6.68
N THR A 28 18.81 4.93 5.87
CA THR A 28 19.36 5.24 4.52
C THR A 28 19.38 4.06 3.53
N ASN A 29 18.72 2.96 3.87
CA ASN A 29 18.61 1.77 3.04
C ASN A 29 17.23 1.73 2.39
N LYS A 30 17.20 1.93 1.07
CA LYS A 30 15.98 1.90 0.25
C LYS A 30 15.23 0.59 0.38
N TRP A 31 15.91 -0.54 0.22
CA TRP A 31 15.30 -1.87 0.25
C TRP A 31 14.63 -2.18 1.59
N LEU A 32 15.21 -1.72 2.68
CA LEU A 32 14.63 -1.82 4.02
C LEU A 32 13.35 -0.97 4.14
N GLY A 33 13.33 0.22 3.56
CA GLY A 33 12.13 1.07 3.47
C GLY A 33 11.02 0.40 2.67
N VAL A 34 11.33 -0.18 1.50
CA VAL A 34 10.36 -0.89 0.64
C VAL A 34 9.81 -2.13 1.34
N LEU A 35 10.67 -2.94 1.97
CA LEU A 35 10.25 -4.18 2.65
C LEU A 35 9.30 -3.88 3.80
N ILE A 36 9.59 -2.83 4.59
CA ILE A 36 8.68 -2.45 5.68
C ILE A 36 7.38 -1.83 5.14
N GLY A 37 7.44 -1.05 4.06
CA GLY A 37 6.25 -0.57 3.35
C GLY A 37 5.36 -1.72 2.86
N LEU A 38 5.95 -2.78 2.32
CA LEU A 38 5.25 -4.01 1.90
C LEU A 38 4.60 -4.70 3.10
N CYS A 39 5.33 -4.89 4.21
CA CYS A 39 4.78 -5.50 5.42
C CYS A 39 3.58 -4.71 5.96
N ILE A 40 3.69 -3.39 6.03
CA ILE A 40 2.61 -2.51 6.53
C ILE A 40 1.40 -2.55 5.59
N ASN A 41 1.61 -2.46 4.27
CA ASN A 41 0.51 -2.57 3.31
C ASN A 41 -0.19 -3.92 3.41
N THR A 42 0.57 -5.01 3.53
CA THR A 42 0.00 -6.36 3.65
C THR A 42 -0.83 -6.46 4.93
N LEU A 43 -0.34 -5.97 6.06
CA LEU A 43 -1.08 -5.99 7.32
C LEU A 43 -2.37 -5.15 7.26
N LEU A 44 -2.30 -3.94 6.71
CA LEU A 44 -3.46 -3.04 6.59
C LEU A 44 -4.51 -3.60 5.63
N LEU A 45 -4.10 -4.10 4.47
CA LEU A 45 -5.00 -4.64 3.44
C LEU A 45 -5.58 -5.99 3.84
N LEU A 46 -4.81 -6.83 4.56
CA LEU A 46 -5.33 -8.06 5.14
C LEU A 46 -6.36 -7.76 6.24
N GLY A 47 -6.06 -6.81 7.14
CA GLY A 47 -7.01 -6.36 8.15
C GLY A 47 -8.30 -5.79 7.53
N ALA A 48 -8.17 -5.01 6.46
CA ALA A 48 -9.30 -4.53 5.67
C ALA A 48 -10.11 -5.69 5.08
N THR A 49 -9.45 -6.65 4.41
CA THR A 49 -10.09 -7.83 3.83
C THR A 49 -10.94 -8.58 4.87
N ILE A 50 -10.37 -8.87 6.03
CA ILE A 50 -11.06 -9.56 7.12
C ILE A 50 -12.24 -8.73 7.64
N SER A 51 -12.06 -7.41 7.82
CA SER A 51 -13.10 -6.53 8.33
C SER A 51 -14.27 -6.43 7.36
N PHE A 52 -14.00 -6.19 6.07
CA PHE A 52 -15.03 -6.09 5.04
C PHE A 52 -15.75 -7.42 4.82
N HIS A 53 -15.03 -8.55 4.83
CA HIS A 53 -15.65 -9.86 4.68
C HIS A 53 -16.48 -10.27 5.91
N LYS A 54 -15.94 -10.13 7.12
CA LYS A 54 -16.56 -10.70 8.33
C LYS A 54 -17.57 -9.77 9.01
N ILE A 55 -17.34 -8.46 8.98
CA ILE A 55 -18.20 -7.48 9.68
C ILE A 55 -19.28 -6.96 8.75
N PHE A 56 -18.91 -6.64 7.51
CA PHE A 56 -19.79 -6.01 6.53
C PHE A 56 -20.36 -6.99 5.50
N ASN A 57 -20.00 -8.27 5.59
CA ASN A 57 -20.44 -9.36 4.69
C ASN A 57 -20.25 -9.03 3.20
N VAL A 58 -19.17 -8.30 2.88
CA VAL A 58 -18.83 -7.90 1.52
C VAL A 58 -18.14 -9.06 0.82
N ASN A 59 -18.84 -9.65 -0.14
CA ASN A 59 -18.29 -10.72 -0.99
C ASN A 59 -17.96 -10.22 -2.39
N GLU A 60 -18.67 -9.19 -2.86
CA GLU A 60 -18.50 -8.59 -4.17
C GLU A 60 -18.30 -7.08 -4.04
N VAL A 61 -17.62 -6.51 -5.03
CA VAL A 61 -17.39 -5.08 -5.17
C VAL A 61 -18.12 -4.64 -6.42
N ASP A 62 -18.81 -3.51 -6.43
CA ASP A 62 -19.46 -3.06 -7.67
C ASP A 62 -18.51 -2.18 -8.51
N GLY A 63 -18.71 -2.17 -9.82
CA GLY A 63 -18.00 -1.27 -10.74
C GLY A 63 -16.72 -1.87 -11.34
N LEU A 64 -15.70 -1.04 -11.57
CA LEU A 64 -14.52 -1.37 -12.36
C LEU A 64 -13.71 -2.58 -11.83
N PHE A 65 -13.84 -2.87 -10.52
CA PHE A 65 -13.15 -3.96 -9.85
C PHE A 65 -14.07 -5.10 -9.45
N ALA A 66 -15.26 -5.20 -10.05
CA ALA A 66 -16.24 -6.21 -9.66
C ALA A 66 -15.74 -7.65 -9.83
N SER A 67 -14.95 -7.91 -10.87
CA SER A 67 -14.34 -9.22 -11.08
C SER A 67 -13.30 -9.62 -10.01
N LEU A 68 -12.76 -8.65 -9.27
CA LEU A 68 -11.83 -8.91 -8.18
C LEU A 68 -12.57 -9.20 -6.86
N GLY A 69 -13.77 -8.66 -6.67
CA GLY A 69 -14.50 -8.76 -5.41
C GLY A 69 -13.62 -8.38 -4.21
N ILE A 70 -13.66 -9.19 -3.14
CA ILE A 70 -12.83 -8.96 -1.95
C ILE A 70 -11.32 -9.03 -2.21
N LEU A 71 -10.88 -9.70 -3.30
CA LEU A 71 -9.47 -9.82 -3.66
C LEU A 71 -8.87 -8.49 -4.15
N ILE A 72 -9.68 -7.44 -4.32
CA ILE A 72 -9.21 -6.09 -4.62
C ILE A 72 -8.10 -5.65 -3.65
N PHE A 73 -8.24 -5.94 -2.35
CA PHE A 73 -7.25 -5.57 -1.35
C PHE A 73 -5.91 -6.27 -1.60
N ALA A 74 -5.93 -7.57 -1.92
CA ALA A 74 -4.71 -8.32 -2.24
C ALA A 74 -4.06 -7.84 -3.55
N PHE A 75 -4.87 -7.49 -4.55
CA PHE A 75 -4.40 -6.98 -5.83
C PHE A 75 -3.65 -5.65 -5.71
N PHE A 76 -4.05 -4.77 -4.79
CA PHE A 76 -3.38 -3.49 -4.58
C PHE A 76 -2.07 -3.60 -3.78
N VAL A 77 -1.77 -4.73 -3.12
CA VAL A 77 -0.49 -4.93 -2.40
C VAL A 77 0.73 -4.73 -3.31
N PRO A 78 0.86 -5.40 -4.48
CA PRO A 78 1.98 -5.17 -5.38
C PRO A 78 1.99 -3.74 -5.93
N ILE A 79 0.83 -3.17 -6.26
CA ILE A 79 0.71 -1.80 -6.79
C ILE A 79 1.26 -0.79 -5.78
N PHE A 80 0.84 -0.87 -4.52
CA PHE A 80 1.32 0.05 -3.48
C PHE A 80 2.81 -0.14 -3.19
N THR A 81 3.31 -1.37 -3.31
CA THR A 81 4.74 -1.65 -3.17
C THR A 81 5.55 -1.00 -4.28
N CYS A 82 5.08 -1.07 -5.54
CA CYS A 82 5.70 -0.36 -6.66
C CYS A 82 5.67 1.15 -6.44
N ILE A 83 4.54 1.72 -6.01
CA ILE A 83 4.44 3.16 -5.71
C ILE A 83 5.46 3.56 -4.63
N ASN A 84 5.53 2.82 -3.52
CA ASN A 84 6.50 3.07 -2.44
C ASN A 84 7.95 2.97 -2.95
N PHE A 85 8.26 2.00 -3.81
CA PHE A 85 9.59 1.87 -4.41
C PHE A 85 9.98 3.11 -5.23
N TYR A 86 9.08 3.60 -6.09
CA TYR A 86 9.35 4.79 -6.91
C TYR A 86 9.43 6.07 -6.08
N ILE A 87 8.60 6.21 -5.04
CA ILE A 87 8.67 7.35 -4.11
C ILE A 87 10.03 7.39 -3.41
N LEU A 88 10.52 6.26 -2.91
CA LEU A 88 11.83 6.19 -2.29
C LEU A 88 12.97 6.44 -3.30
N GLU A 89 12.81 5.98 -4.54
CA GLU A 89 13.78 6.25 -5.61
C GLU A 89 13.86 7.75 -5.94
N LEU A 90 12.71 8.42 -6.11
CA LEU A 90 12.65 9.86 -6.33
C LEU A 90 13.23 10.64 -5.15
N LEU A 91 12.95 10.20 -3.92
CA LEU A 91 13.51 10.80 -2.72
C LEU A 91 15.03 10.61 -2.64
N ARG A 92 15.54 9.43 -3.01
CA ARG A 92 16.97 9.14 -3.12
C ARG A 92 17.64 10.05 -4.14
N TYR A 93 17.08 10.14 -5.34
CA TYR A 93 17.57 11.03 -6.40
C TYR A 93 17.62 12.49 -5.93
N LYS A 94 16.55 12.97 -5.28
CA LYS A 94 16.49 14.34 -4.75
C LYS A 94 17.53 14.63 -3.67
N ILE A 95 17.83 13.66 -2.80
CA ILE A 95 18.75 13.86 -1.67
C ILE A 95 20.21 13.68 -2.09
N TYR A 96 20.50 12.69 -2.94
CA TYR A 96 21.87 12.27 -3.22
C TYR A 96 22.33 12.52 -4.66
N GLY A 97 21.43 12.72 -5.63
CA GLY A 97 21.79 12.93 -7.03
C GLY A 97 22.48 11.74 -7.72
N ILE A 98 22.46 10.55 -7.10
CA ILE A 98 23.15 9.36 -7.58
C ILE A 98 22.18 8.47 -8.37
N ASN A 99 22.50 8.23 -9.63
CA ASN A 99 21.97 7.11 -10.41
C ASN A 99 22.87 5.90 -10.12
N ASP A 100 22.29 4.76 -9.72
CA ASP A 100 23.00 3.46 -9.79
C ASP A 100 23.27 3.08 -11.25
#